data_AF-A0A7C4QS05-F1
#
_entry.id   AF-A0A7C4QS05-F1
#
_cell.length_a   1.000
_cell.length_b   1.000
_cell.length_c   1.000
_cell.angle_alpha   90.00
_cell.angle_beta   90.00
_cell.angle_gamma   90.00
#
_symmetry.space_group_name_H-M   'P 1'
#
loop_
_entity.id
_entity.type
_entity.pdbx_description
1 polymer ?
#
loop_
_entity_poly.entity_id
_entity_poly.type
_entity_poly.pdbx_seq_one_letter_code
_entity_poly.pdbx_strand_id
1 'polypeptide(L)'
;MLLLLAVGFTAFMLFGSVIVGRWANRRLRRLAAKDMPYECGMVPVAGESTRLAVKFHLVAMLFILFDIELVFLYPWAVVFRSMLEDAATRNLILAAMLSFLGILLAGYWYAVKKRAFDWQK
;
A
#
# COMPACT_ATOMS: atom_id res chain seq x y z
N MET A 1 -9.82 -25.99 -15.13
CA MET A 1 -8.52 -26.57 -15.52
C MET A 1 -7.39 -25.53 -15.56
N LEU A 2 -7.54 -24.43 -16.31
CA LEU A 2 -6.52 -23.36 -16.41
C LEU A 2 -6.16 -22.72 -15.06
N LEU A 3 -7.15 -22.44 -14.19
CA LEU A 3 -6.89 -21.88 -12.86
C LEU A 3 -6.07 -22.81 -11.96
N LEU A 4 -6.33 -24.12 -12.02
CA LEU A 4 -5.59 -25.11 -11.23
C LEU A 4 -4.14 -25.21 -11.71
N LEU A 5 -3.91 -25.16 -13.03
CA LEU A 5 -2.58 -25.11 -13.62
C LEU A 5 -1.83 -23.83 -13.22
N ALA A 6 -2.47 -22.67 -13.26
CA ALA A 6 -1.86 -21.40 -12.88
C ALA A 6 -1.46 -21.37 -11.40
N VAL A 7 -2.34 -21.84 -10.50
CA VAL A 7 -2.05 -21.93 -9.07
C VAL A 7 -0.91 -22.93 -8.81
N GLY A 8 -0.96 -24.10 -9.46
CA GLY A 8 0.07 -25.13 -9.34
C GLY A 8 1.45 -24.65 -9.80
N PHE A 9 1.52 -23.96 -10.94
CA PHE A 9 2.75 -23.41 -11.46
C PHE A 9 3.34 -22.33 -10.54
N THR A 10 2.52 -21.40 -10.06
CA THR A 10 2.95 -20.34 -9.14
C THR A 10 3.48 -20.92 -7.83
N ALA A 11 2.76 -21.89 -7.24
CA ALA A 11 3.21 -22.57 -6.04
C ALA A 11 4.54 -23.30 -6.28
N PHE A 12 4.64 -24.07 -7.36
CA PHE A 12 5.88 -24.76 -7.72
C PHE A 12 7.07 -23.81 -7.85
N MET A 13 6.88 -22.65 -8.48
CA MET A 13 7.96 -21.67 -8.67
C MET A 13 8.41 -21.04 -7.34
N LEU A 14 7.45 -20.68 -6.47
CA LEU A 14 7.74 -20.14 -5.14
C LEU A 14 8.45 -21.15 -4.25
N PHE A 15 7.90 -22.37 -4.14
CA PHE A 15 8.49 -23.43 -3.34
C PHE A 15 9.84 -23.90 -3.91
N GLY A 16 9.93 -24.04 -5.24
CA GLY A 16 11.15 -24.40 -5.95
C GLY A 16 12.28 -23.41 -5.68
N SER A 17 12.00 -22.10 -5.75
CA SER A 17 12.98 -21.05 -5.44
C SER A 17 13.53 -21.15 -4.01
N VAL A 18 12.65 -21.37 -3.02
CA VAL A 18 13.06 -21.52 -1.61
C VAL A 18 13.88 -22.80 -1.39
N ILE A 19 13.47 -23.93 -2.00
CA ILE A 19 14.16 -25.21 -1.86
C ILE A 19 15.55 -25.15 -2.51
N VAL A 20 15.65 -24.66 -3.74
CA VAL A 20 16.90 -24.50 -4.47
C VAL A 20 17.81 -23.51 -3.75
N GLY A 21 17.27 -22.37 -3.31
CA GLY A 21 18.01 -21.36 -2.55
C GLY A 21 18.60 -21.90 -1.25
N ARG A 22 17.82 -22.66 -0.47
CA ARG A 22 18.30 -23.30 0.77
C ARG A 22 19.32 -24.40 0.49
N TRP A 23 19.12 -25.22 -0.54
CA TRP A 23 20.04 -26.29 -0.91
C TRP A 23 21.39 -25.74 -1.42
N ALA A 24 21.36 -24.72 -2.27
CA ALA A 24 22.56 -24.02 -2.72
C ALA A 24 23.30 -23.38 -1.53
N ASN A 25 22.58 -22.69 -0.64
CA ASN A 25 23.17 -22.05 0.54
C ASN A 25 23.71 -23.03 1.60
N ARG A 26 23.34 -24.33 1.56
CA ARG A 26 24.00 -25.37 2.37
C ARG A 26 25.32 -25.84 1.76
N ARG A 27 25.45 -25.82 0.43
CA ARG A 27 26.71 -26.17 -0.27
C ARG A 27 27.75 -25.06 -0.20
N LEU A 28 27.32 -23.80 -0.18
CA LEU A 28 28.22 -22.68 0.01
C LEU A 28 28.68 -22.61 1.48
N ARG A 29 29.99 -22.44 1.67
CA ARG A 29 30.60 -22.24 2.98
C ARG A 29 30.00 -20.98 3.61
N ARG A 30 29.25 -21.12 4.69
CA ARG A 30 28.72 -20.00 5.47
C ARG A 30 29.88 -19.32 6.19
N LEU A 31 30.22 -18.11 5.77
CA LEU A 31 31.09 -17.24 6.56
C LEU A 31 30.19 -16.41 7.46
N ALA A 32 30.45 -16.40 8.77
CA ALA A 32 29.70 -15.60 9.73
C ALA A 32 29.59 -14.13 9.31
N ALA A 33 30.64 -13.59 8.67
CA ALA A 33 30.65 -12.23 8.13
C ALA A 33 29.62 -11.95 7.03
N LYS A 34 29.20 -12.95 6.26
CA LYS A 34 28.16 -12.78 5.22
C LYS A 34 26.74 -12.72 5.81
N ASP A 35 26.57 -13.26 7.01
CA ASP A 35 25.29 -13.31 7.72
C ASP A 35 25.13 -12.12 8.71
N MET A 36 26.11 -11.20 8.76
CA MET A 36 26.04 -9.98 9.59
C MET A 36 25.48 -8.78 8.80
N PRO A 37 24.69 -7.89 9.45
CA PRO A 37 24.30 -6.60 8.88
C PRO A 37 25.51 -5.78 8.42
N TYR A 38 25.39 -5.14 7.26
CA TYR A 38 26.43 -4.30 6.70
C TYR A 38 26.38 -2.89 7.30
N GLU A 39 27.41 -2.51 8.06
CA GLU A 39 27.59 -1.16 8.61
C GLU A 39 28.93 -0.54 8.15
N CYS A 40 29.17 -0.51 6.83
CA CYS A 40 30.38 0.09 6.23
C CYS A 40 31.71 -0.49 6.76
N GLY A 41 31.75 -1.79 7.06
CA GLY A 41 32.95 -2.48 7.54
C GLY A 41 33.16 -2.45 9.06
N MET A 42 32.23 -1.84 9.80
CA MET A 42 32.18 -1.91 11.27
C MET A 42 31.39 -3.13 11.73
N VAL A 43 31.74 -3.67 12.90
CA VAL A 43 30.93 -4.70 13.56
C VAL A 43 29.61 -4.04 13.97
N PRO A 44 28.45 -4.58 13.56
CA PRO A 44 27.18 -3.97 13.86
C PRO A 44 27.02 -3.83 15.37
N VAL A 45 26.82 -2.59 15.82
CA VAL A 45 26.51 -2.37 17.22
C VAL A 45 25.11 -2.94 17.41
N ALA A 46 24.99 -4.02 18.18
CA ALA A 46 23.71 -4.60 18.58
C ALA A 46 23.02 -3.65 19.57
N GLY A 47 22.74 -2.43 19.12
CA GLY A 47 21.93 -1.44 19.78
C GLY A 47 20.49 -1.66 19.35
N GLU A 48 19.64 -1.79 20.34
CA GLU A 48 18.17 -1.78 20.31
C GLU A 48 17.59 -1.12 19.07
N SER A 49 16.47 -1.65 18.57
CA SER A 49 15.65 -1.06 17.50
C SER A 49 15.62 0.47 17.65
N THR A 50 16.45 1.15 16.87
CA THR A 50 16.57 2.60 17.03
C THR A 50 15.23 3.19 16.63
N ARG A 51 14.76 4.15 17.43
CA ARG A 51 13.51 4.84 17.11
C ARG A 51 13.74 5.69 15.87
N LEU A 52 13.44 5.12 14.70
CA LEU A 52 13.44 5.86 13.45
C LEU A 52 12.28 6.86 13.52
N ALA A 53 12.60 8.16 13.55
CA ALA A 53 11.58 9.19 13.49
C ALA A 53 10.89 9.12 12.12
N VAL A 54 9.65 8.64 12.08
CA VAL A 54 8.84 8.62 10.87
C VAL A 54 8.37 10.05 10.61
N LYS A 55 9.19 10.81 9.87
CA LYS A 55 8.84 12.18 9.40
C LYS A 55 7.60 12.21 8.51
N PHE A 56 7.11 11.03 8.13
CA PHE A 56 6.14 10.80 7.09
C PHE A 56 4.74 10.39 7.60
N HIS A 57 4.52 10.45 8.91
CA HIS A 57 3.28 9.99 9.54
C HIS A 57 2.03 10.78 9.10
N LEU A 58 2.15 12.09 8.86
CA LEU A 58 1.02 12.91 8.36
C LEU A 58 0.55 12.45 6.98
N VAL A 59 1.49 12.11 6.10
CA VAL A 59 1.17 11.62 4.75
C VAL A 59 0.57 10.22 4.83
N ALA A 60 1.06 9.35 5.72
CA ALA A 60 0.46 8.03 5.94
C ALA A 60 -0.99 8.13 6.44
N MET A 61 -1.27 9.04 7.38
CA MET A 61 -2.62 9.27 7.88
C MET A 61 -3.55 9.84 6.79
N LEU A 62 -3.04 10.76 5.97
CA LEU A 62 -3.80 11.29 4.84
C LEU A 62 -4.09 10.22 3.77
N PHE A 63 -3.12 9.33 3.51
CA PHE A 63 -3.31 8.19 2.61
C PHE A 63 -4.41 7.26 3.10
N ILE A 64 -4.43 6.92 4.40
CA ILE A 64 -5.49 6.08 4.98
C ILE A 64 -6.86 6.75 4.83
N LEU A 65 -6.94 8.06 5.08
CA LEU A 65 -8.20 8.80 4.94
C LEU A 65 -8.71 8.77 3.48
N PHE A 66 -7.82 9.03 2.52
CA PHE A 66 -8.17 9.00 1.10
C PHE A 66 -8.54 7.60 0.60
N ASP A 67 -7.87 6.55 1.09
CA ASP A 67 -8.18 5.17 0.73
C ASP A 67 -9.59 4.75 1.22
N ILE A 68 -9.97 5.18 2.43
CA ILE A 68 -11.34 4.98 2.94
C ILE A 68 -12.38 5.68 2.06
N GLU A 69 -12.07 6.86 1.53
CA GLU A 69 -12.97 7.56 0.60
C GLU A 69 -13.14 6.80 -0.71
N LEU A 70 -12.07 6.20 -1.25
CA LEU A 70 -12.14 5.36 -2.45
C LEU A 70 -13.02 4.11 -2.25
N VAL A 71 -13.04 3.54 -1.05
CA VAL A 71 -13.96 2.43 -0.70
C VAL A 71 -15.41 2.86 -0.88
N PHE A 72 -15.75 4.13 -0.65
CA PHE A 72 -17.11 4.65 -0.89
C PHE A 72 -17.38 4.99 -2.37
N LEU A 73 -16.37 5.37 -3.14
CA LEU A 73 -16.52 5.59 -4.58
C LEU A 73 -16.88 4.30 -5.34
N TYR A 74 -16.39 3.15 -4.87
CA TYR A 74 -16.53 1.89 -5.61
C TYR A 74 -17.99 1.41 -5.73
N PRO A 75 -18.77 1.26 -4.64
CA PRO A 75 -20.18 0.89 -4.74
C PRO A 75 -20.99 1.89 -5.54
N TRP A 76 -20.72 3.20 -5.39
CA TRP A 76 -21.37 4.23 -6.18
C TRP A 76 -21.13 4.03 -7.68
N ALA A 77 -19.90 3.74 -8.10
CA ALA A 77 -19.56 3.50 -9.50
C ALA A 77 -20.27 2.26 -10.06
N VAL A 78 -20.43 1.21 -9.25
CA VAL A 78 -21.12 -0.03 -9.63
C VAL A 78 -22.62 0.21 -9.84
N VAL A 79 -23.29 0.95 -8.96
CA VAL A 79 -24.75 1.21 -9.04
C VAL A 79 -25.11 2.44 -9.89
N PHE A 80 -24.12 3.18 -10.37
CA PHE A 80 -24.32 4.43 -11.09
C PHE A 80 -25.27 4.28 -12.28
N ARG A 81 -25.07 3.24 -13.11
CA ARG A 81 -25.90 3.02 -14.31
C ARG A 81 -27.36 2.72 -13.97
N SER A 82 -27.62 1.81 -13.02
CA SER A 82 -28.99 1.44 -12.64
C SER A 82 -29.76 2.60 -12.00
N MET A 83 -29.08 3.46 -11.25
CA MET A 83 -29.68 4.63 -10.60
C MET A 83 -29.87 5.83 -11.55
N LEU A 84 -29.20 5.82 -12.71
CA LEU A 84 -29.34 6.86 -13.75
C LEU A 84 -30.57 6.64 -14.64
N GLU A 85 -30.99 5.39 -14.78
CA GLU A 85 -32.19 4.99 -15.55
C GLU A 85 -33.49 5.46 -14.89
N ASP A 86 -33.50 5.53 -13.55
CA ASP A 86 -34.63 6.09 -12.80
C ASP A 86 -34.57 7.63 -12.77
N ALA A 87 -35.62 8.25 -13.32
CA ALA A 87 -35.75 9.70 -13.43
C ALA A 87 -35.79 10.42 -12.08
N ALA A 88 -36.25 9.76 -11.01
CA ALA A 88 -36.32 10.34 -9.67
C ALA A 88 -34.94 10.40 -9.00
N THR A 89 -34.09 9.39 -9.21
CA THR A 89 -32.78 9.27 -8.54
C THR A 89 -31.62 9.87 -9.31
N ARG A 90 -31.77 10.10 -10.63
CA ARG A 90 -30.71 10.60 -11.53
C ARG A 90 -30.00 11.87 -11.02
N ASN A 91 -30.76 12.86 -10.56
CA ASN A 91 -30.17 14.11 -10.08
C ASN A 91 -29.54 13.95 -8.69
N LEU A 92 -30.11 13.08 -7.85
CA LEU A 92 -29.64 12.83 -6.49
C LEU A 92 -28.31 12.08 -6.49
N ILE A 93 -28.14 11.06 -7.33
CA ILE A 93 -26.90 10.28 -7.36
C ILE A 93 -25.70 11.09 -7.84
N LEU A 94 -25.92 12.01 -8.78
CA LEU A 94 -24.92 12.95 -9.25
C LEU A 94 -24.61 14.00 -8.18
N ALA A 95 -25.64 14.62 -7.59
CA ALA A 95 -25.46 15.62 -6.55
C ALA A 95 -24.75 15.06 -5.30
N ALA A 96 -25.06 13.83 -4.92
CA ALA A 96 -24.42 13.14 -3.80
C ALA A 96 -22.94 12.87 -4.05
N MET A 97 -22.56 12.43 -5.26
CA MET A 97 -21.14 12.22 -5.57
C MET A 97 -20.39 13.54 -5.72
N LEU A 98 -21.02 14.56 -6.31
CA LEU A 98 -20.41 15.87 -6.50
C LEU A 98 -20.18 16.57 -5.15
N SER A 99 -21.12 16.45 -4.20
CA SER A 99 -20.92 16.95 -2.84
C SER A 99 -19.86 16.16 -2.07
N PHE A 100 -19.84 14.82 -2.20
CA PHE A 100 -18.80 13.97 -1.61
C PHE A 100 -17.40 14.35 -2.12
N LEU A 101 -17.24 14.47 -3.43
CA LEU A 101 -15.98 14.86 -4.06
C LEU A 101 -15.59 16.30 -3.69
N GLY A 102 -16.57 17.19 -3.52
CA GLY A 102 -16.34 18.56 -3.04
C GLY A 102 -15.73 18.59 -1.63
N ILE A 103 -16.23 17.76 -0.72
CA ILE A 103 -15.68 17.63 0.64
C ILE A 103 -14.24 17.09 0.60
N LEU A 104 -14.00 16.06 -0.22
CA LEU A 104 -12.67 15.47 -0.41
C LEU A 104 -11.66 16.52 -0.91
N LEU A 105 -12.03 17.25 -1.96
CA LEU A 105 -11.18 18.31 -2.51
C LEU A 105 -10.93 19.44 -1.50
N ALA A 106 -11.93 19.81 -0.69
CA ALA A 106 -11.75 20.81 0.36
C ALA A 106 -10.77 20.33 1.44
N GLY A 107 -10.88 19.07 1.88
CA GLY A 107 -9.94 18.45 2.83
C GLY A 107 -8.51 18.38 2.28
N TYR A 108 -8.36 17.97 1.02
CA TYR A 108 -7.07 17.94 0.32
C TYR A 108 -6.46 19.34 0.20
N TRP A 109 -7.26 20.33 -0.23
CA TRP A 109 -6.82 21.73 -0.32
C TRP A 109 -6.34 22.27 1.03
N TYR A 110 -7.05 21.94 2.12
CA TYR A 110 -6.64 22.31 3.47
C TYR A 110 -5.29 21.68 3.85
N ALA A 111 -5.10 20.39 3.56
CA ALA A 111 -3.85 19.67 3.84
C ALA A 111 -2.66 20.29 3.09
N VAL A 112 -2.85 20.67 1.82
CA VAL A 112 -1.84 21.39 1.02
C VAL A 112 -1.51 22.74 1.65
N LYS A 113 -2.53 23.54 2.02
CA LYS A 113 -2.33 24.85 2.65
C LYS A 113 -1.58 24.75 3.99
N LYS A 114 -1.81 23.67 4.75
CA LYS A 114 -1.13 23.36 6.01
C LYS A 114 0.29 22.81 5.82
N ARG A 115 0.78 22.67 4.58
CA ARG A 115 2.07 22.06 4.25
C ARG A 115 2.23 20.67 4.86
N ALA A 116 1.16 19.85 4.84
CA ALA A 116 1.21 18.48 5.36
C ALA A 116 2.25 17.58 4.64
N PHE A 117 2.69 18.00 3.45
CA PHE A 117 3.71 17.35 2.63
C PHE A 117 5.10 17.97 2.76
N ASP A 118 5.33 18.88 3.71
CA ASP A 118 6.64 19.45 3.96
C ASP A 118 7.34 18.66 5.08
N TRP A 119 8.35 17.90 4.68
CA TRP A 119 9.04 16.93 5.54
C TRP A 119 10.39 17.47 6.04
N GLN A 120 10.64 18.78 5.88
CA GLN A 120 11.92 19.44 6.17
C GLN A 120 12.12 19.89 7.64
N LYS A 121 11.54 19.18 8.61
CA LYS A 121 11.97 19.31 10.02
C LYS A 121 12.23 17.93 10.62
#